data_AF-A0A517ND96-F1
#
_entry.id   AF-A0A517ND96-F1
#
_cell.length_a   1.000
_cell.length_b   1.000
_cell.length_c   1.000
_cell.angle_alpha   90.00
_cell.angle_beta   90.00
_cell.angle_gamma   90.00
#
_symmetry.space_group_name_H-M   'P 1'
#
loop_
_entity.id
_entity.type
_entity.pdbx_description
1 polymer ?
#
loop_
_entity_poly.entity_id
_entity_poly.type
_entity_poly.pdbx_seq_one_letter_code
_entity_poly.pdbx_strand_id
1 'polypeptide(L)'
;MNPDREQIEANLRLYVDRLAGLIGPRTLQKPKTIQATIGYIEGQWSEMGYTNDRECYDALGDEATNLIVEQPGSKRASEIVVLGAHYDTVFSTPGADDNASAVAVMLEVSRLLRKHTGKRTARYVAFACEEPPYFNVDAMGSQHHARQSRKRGDDIVGMLCLEMVGYYSLHKGSQEIPPAIPKFLHRFFPKRGNFLAAVGNMPSWKLNWQFRQQFPVAPCYWVVSVGCRCI
;
A
#
# COMPACT_ATOMS: atom_id res chain seq x y z
N MET A 1 18.61 -5.12 23.11
CA MET A 1 18.41 -4.74 21.70
C MET A 1 17.52 -5.80 21.08
N ASN A 2 16.31 -5.47 20.66
CA ASN A 2 15.37 -6.45 20.08
C ASN A 2 15.73 -6.59 18.59
N PRO A 3 16.39 -7.67 18.16
CA PRO A 3 17.02 -7.78 16.84
C PRO A 3 16.04 -7.61 15.66
N ASP A 4 14.74 -7.71 15.91
CA ASP A 4 13.70 -7.54 14.89
C ASP A 4 13.51 -6.07 14.47
N ARG A 5 13.56 -5.10 15.40
CA ARG A 5 13.23 -3.69 15.06
C ARG A 5 14.29 -3.03 14.21
N GLU A 6 15.57 -3.25 14.53
CA GLU A 6 16.68 -2.68 13.76
C GLU A 6 16.76 -3.29 12.36
N GLN A 7 16.50 -4.59 12.23
CA GLN A 7 16.44 -5.25 10.94
C GLN A 7 15.26 -4.75 10.10
N ILE A 8 14.07 -4.60 10.72
CA ILE A 8 12.90 -4.02 10.06
C ILE A 8 13.23 -2.61 9.55
N GLU A 9 13.82 -1.76 10.39
CA GLU A 9 14.19 -0.40 9.98
C GLU A 9 15.22 -0.40 8.85
N ALA A 10 16.25 -1.25 8.92
CA ALA A 10 17.26 -1.38 7.89
C ALA A 10 16.65 -1.84 6.54
N ASN A 11 15.74 -2.81 6.57
CA ASN A 11 15.03 -3.29 5.39
C ASN A 11 14.15 -2.20 4.77
N LEU A 12 13.35 -1.51 5.60
CA LEU A 12 12.48 -0.42 5.13
C LEU A 12 13.30 0.68 4.44
N ARG A 13 14.43 1.10 5.04
CA ARG A 13 15.34 2.07 4.43
C ARG A 13 15.91 1.55 3.12
N LEU A 14 16.37 0.30 3.09
CA LEU A 14 16.91 -0.31 1.88
C LEU A 14 15.88 -0.35 0.75
N TYR A 15 14.62 -0.71 1.03
CA TYR A 15 13.55 -0.75 0.05
C TYR A 15 13.28 0.64 -0.55
N VAL A 16 13.17 1.67 0.30
CA VAL A 16 12.99 3.06 -0.16
C VAL A 16 14.20 3.54 -0.95
N ASP A 17 15.42 3.28 -0.48
CA ASP A 17 16.66 3.68 -1.15
C ASP A 17 16.80 3.02 -2.53
N ARG A 18 16.37 1.75 -2.67
CA ARG A 18 16.38 1.05 -3.96
C ARG A 18 15.35 1.63 -4.93
N LEU A 19 14.11 1.81 -4.47
CA LEU A 19 13.01 2.28 -5.30
C LEU A 19 13.17 3.76 -5.68
N ALA A 20 13.35 4.64 -4.68
CA ALA A 20 13.38 6.09 -4.89
C ALA A 20 14.80 6.63 -5.14
N GLY A 21 15.82 6.08 -4.48
CA GLY A 21 17.20 6.55 -4.60
C GLY A 21 17.91 6.02 -5.85
N LEU A 22 17.94 4.69 -6.02
CA LEU A 22 18.67 4.04 -7.11
C LEU A 22 17.89 4.00 -8.42
N ILE A 23 16.62 3.57 -8.38
CA ILE A 23 15.79 3.46 -9.59
C ILE A 23 15.26 4.84 -10.01
N GLY A 24 14.80 5.66 -9.06
CA GLY A 24 14.29 7.00 -9.32
C GLY A 24 12.82 7.00 -9.76
N PRO A 25 12.38 7.94 -10.64
CA PRO A 25 10.99 8.02 -11.10
C PRO A 25 10.52 6.78 -11.87
N ARG A 26 9.32 6.27 -11.55
CA ARG A 26 8.81 4.96 -12.01
C ARG A 26 7.49 5.14 -12.74
N THR A 27 7.55 5.37 -14.06
CA THR A 27 6.34 5.57 -14.89
C THR A 27 6.42 4.73 -16.15
N LEU A 28 5.28 4.45 -16.79
CA LEU A 28 5.27 3.72 -18.08
C LEU A 28 6.06 4.44 -19.18
N GLN A 29 6.11 5.79 -19.13
CA GLN A 29 6.93 6.63 -20.01
C GLN A 29 8.45 6.48 -19.76
N LYS A 30 8.85 5.84 -18.66
CA LYS A 30 10.24 5.50 -18.32
C LYS A 30 10.39 3.97 -18.25
N PRO A 31 10.38 3.28 -19.40
CA PRO A 31 10.33 1.81 -19.44
C PRO A 31 11.49 1.13 -18.67
N LYS A 32 12.68 1.74 -18.66
CA LYS A 32 13.83 1.17 -17.93
C LYS A 32 13.59 1.15 -16.41
N THR A 33 13.07 2.23 -15.83
CA THR A 33 12.91 2.34 -14.38
C THR A 33 11.67 1.60 -13.90
N ILE A 34 10.58 1.60 -14.67
CA ILE A 34 9.39 0.81 -14.32
C ILE A 34 9.69 -0.71 -14.40
N GLN A 35 10.43 -1.17 -15.41
CA GLN A 35 10.82 -2.58 -15.50
C GLN A 35 11.83 -2.97 -14.42
N ALA A 36 12.77 -2.09 -14.08
CA ALA A 36 13.66 -2.30 -12.93
C ALA A 36 12.88 -2.39 -11.61
N THR A 37 11.82 -1.60 -11.47
CA THR A 37 10.93 -1.65 -10.29
C THR A 37 10.19 -2.97 -10.22
N ILE A 38 9.59 -3.41 -11.34
CA ILE A 38 8.86 -4.68 -11.41
C ILE A 38 9.80 -5.83 -11.04
N GLY A 39 10.97 -5.91 -11.69
CA GLY A 39 11.97 -6.94 -11.40
C GLY A 39 12.48 -6.89 -9.97
N TYR A 40 12.59 -5.70 -9.36
CA TYR A 40 12.99 -5.55 -7.97
C TYR A 40 11.95 -6.12 -7.00
N ILE A 41 10.67 -5.74 -7.15
CA ILE A 41 9.58 -6.19 -6.29
C ILE A 41 9.40 -7.72 -6.41
N GLU A 42 9.36 -8.25 -7.63
CA GLU A 42 9.27 -9.69 -7.88
C GLU A 42 10.48 -10.46 -7.35
N GLY A 43 11.68 -9.87 -7.49
CA GLY A 43 12.91 -10.43 -6.95
C GLY A 43 12.84 -10.57 -5.44
N GLN A 44 12.40 -9.51 -4.74
CA GLN A 44 12.21 -9.54 -3.29
C GLN A 44 11.19 -10.61 -2.87
N TRP A 45 10.06 -10.69 -3.55
CA TRP A 45 9.08 -11.74 -3.26
C TRP A 45 9.57 -13.16 -3.59
N SER A 46 10.34 -13.33 -4.67
CA SER A 46 10.96 -14.62 -5.02
C SER A 46 11.97 -15.07 -3.98
N GLU A 47 12.81 -14.15 -3.48
CA GLU A 47 13.76 -14.41 -2.40
C GLU A 47 13.05 -14.82 -1.10
N MET A 48 11.85 -14.30 -0.86
CA MET A 48 10.97 -14.70 0.25
C MET A 48 10.23 -16.03 -0.01
N GLY A 49 10.38 -16.62 -1.19
CA GLY A 49 9.76 -17.88 -1.59
C GLY A 49 8.28 -17.76 -1.95
N TYR A 50 7.83 -16.59 -2.41
CA TYR A 50 6.52 -16.43 -3.02
C TYR A 50 6.54 -16.82 -4.51
N THR A 51 5.39 -17.26 -5.00
CA THR A 51 5.14 -17.38 -6.45
C THR A 51 4.53 -16.07 -6.93
N ASN A 52 5.25 -15.36 -7.80
CA ASN A 52 4.77 -14.12 -8.40
C ASN A 52 3.70 -14.40 -9.46
N ASP A 53 2.62 -13.62 -9.41
CA ASP A 53 1.62 -13.52 -10.47
C ASP A 53 1.60 -12.08 -11.02
N ARG A 54 1.33 -11.97 -12.33
CA ARG A 54 1.29 -10.71 -13.06
C ARG A 54 -0.10 -10.51 -13.66
N GLU A 55 -0.75 -9.42 -13.28
CA GLU A 55 -1.96 -8.94 -13.93
C GLU A 55 -1.58 -7.86 -14.95
N CYS A 56 -1.29 -8.28 -16.19
CA CYS A 56 -1.00 -7.37 -17.30
C CYS A 56 -2.28 -6.80 -17.92
N TYR A 57 -2.29 -5.52 -18.28
CA TYR A 57 -3.44 -4.86 -18.89
C TYR A 57 -3.07 -3.62 -19.70
N ASP A 58 -3.98 -3.20 -20.58
CA ASP A 58 -3.88 -1.94 -21.33
C ASP A 58 -4.30 -0.76 -20.45
N ALA A 59 -3.38 0.15 -20.22
CA ALA A 59 -3.59 1.43 -19.55
C ALA A 59 -3.52 2.55 -20.59
N LEU A 60 -4.63 2.81 -21.27
CA LEU A 60 -4.73 3.87 -22.31
C LEU A 60 -3.71 3.71 -23.45
N GLY A 61 -3.47 2.48 -23.89
CA GLY A 61 -2.51 2.16 -24.95
C GLY A 61 -1.10 1.80 -24.45
N ASP A 62 -0.81 1.95 -23.16
CA ASP A 62 0.44 1.50 -22.55
C ASP A 62 0.24 0.15 -21.83
N GLU A 63 1.23 -0.75 -21.89
CA GLU A 63 1.19 -2.01 -21.13
C GLU A 63 1.55 -1.77 -19.66
N ALA A 64 0.60 -2.01 -18.76
CA ALA A 64 0.75 -1.91 -17.32
C ALA A 64 0.70 -3.30 -16.67
N THR A 65 1.21 -3.43 -15.44
CA THR A 65 1.27 -4.71 -14.73
C THR A 65 1.07 -4.53 -13.23
N ASN A 66 -0.01 -5.08 -12.67
CA ASN A 66 -0.06 -5.30 -11.23
C ASN A 66 0.76 -6.54 -10.86
N LEU A 67 1.45 -6.50 -9.73
CA LEU A 67 2.20 -7.64 -9.21
C LEU A 67 1.52 -8.19 -7.98
N ILE A 68 1.32 -9.51 -7.95
CA ILE A 68 0.51 -10.17 -6.93
C ILE A 68 1.28 -11.35 -6.35
N VAL A 69 1.27 -11.49 -5.03
CA VAL A 69 1.67 -12.72 -4.34
C VAL A 69 0.68 -13.06 -3.24
N GLU A 70 0.54 -14.34 -2.95
CA GLU A 70 -0.39 -14.83 -1.93
C GLU A 70 0.28 -15.75 -0.91
N GLN A 71 -0.20 -15.67 0.33
CA GLN A 71 0.04 -16.64 1.37
C GLN A 71 -1.28 -17.29 1.79
N PRO A 72 -1.49 -18.58 1.46
CA PRO A 72 -2.72 -19.28 1.80
C PRO A 72 -3.02 -19.30 3.30
N GLY A 73 -4.29 -19.10 3.64
CA GLY A 73 -4.77 -19.25 5.02
C GLY A 73 -4.90 -20.71 5.47
N SER A 74 -5.00 -20.92 6.78
CA SER A 74 -5.11 -22.26 7.39
C SER A 74 -6.54 -22.77 7.59
N LYS A 75 -7.54 -21.89 7.74
CA LYS A 75 -8.92 -22.28 8.11
C LYS A 75 -10.00 -21.74 7.18
N ARG A 76 -9.80 -20.53 6.67
CA ARG A 76 -10.71 -19.80 5.79
C ARG A 76 -9.91 -19.31 4.59
N ALA A 77 -9.24 -20.25 3.92
CA ALA A 77 -8.31 -19.96 2.83
C ALA A 77 -9.00 -19.33 1.61
N SER A 78 -10.31 -19.50 1.46
CA SER A 78 -11.10 -18.82 0.43
C SER A 78 -11.31 -17.33 0.73
N GLU A 79 -11.33 -16.92 2.00
CA GLU A 79 -11.45 -15.51 2.39
C GLU A 79 -10.08 -14.82 2.25
N ILE A 80 -10.04 -13.71 1.50
CA ILE A 80 -8.82 -12.98 1.16
C ILE A 80 -8.78 -11.63 1.87
N VAL A 81 -7.65 -11.32 2.50
CA VAL A 81 -7.32 -9.98 2.98
C VAL A 81 -6.20 -9.42 2.11
N VAL A 82 -6.46 -8.28 1.48
CA VAL A 82 -5.50 -7.62 0.60
C VAL A 82 -4.70 -6.57 1.37
N LEU A 83 -3.38 -6.56 1.21
CA LEU A 83 -2.51 -5.44 1.54
C LEU A 83 -1.93 -4.91 0.23
N GLY A 84 -2.16 -3.65 -0.10
CA GLY A 84 -1.67 -3.09 -1.36
C GLY A 84 -1.06 -1.72 -1.23
N ALA A 85 -0.20 -1.39 -2.19
CA ALA A 85 0.45 -0.10 -2.37
C ALA A 85 0.70 0.10 -3.87
N HIS A 86 0.67 1.32 -4.39
CA HIS A 86 1.08 1.57 -5.77
C HIS A 86 2.59 1.78 -5.85
N TYR A 87 3.22 1.35 -6.95
CA TYR A 87 4.66 1.43 -7.11
C TYR A 87 5.09 2.47 -8.15
N ASP A 88 4.16 2.95 -8.98
CA ASP A 88 4.40 4.06 -9.89
C ASP A 88 4.52 5.40 -9.15
N THR A 89 5.00 6.43 -9.86
CA THR A 89 5.18 7.77 -9.32
C THR A 89 4.70 8.81 -10.32
N VAL A 90 4.50 10.05 -9.87
CA VAL A 90 4.56 11.21 -10.78
C VAL A 90 5.88 11.22 -11.55
N PHE A 91 5.83 11.56 -12.84
CA PHE A 91 6.98 11.55 -13.78
C PHE A 91 8.23 12.28 -13.30
N SER A 92 8.07 13.38 -12.56
CA SER A 92 9.13 14.30 -12.16
C SER A 92 9.77 13.97 -10.81
N THR A 93 9.20 13.04 -10.04
CA THR A 93 9.65 12.78 -8.67
C THR A 93 10.10 11.34 -8.49
N PRO A 94 11.06 11.08 -7.57
CA PRO A 94 11.47 9.72 -7.23
C PRO A 94 10.44 8.98 -6.36
N GLY A 95 9.42 9.67 -5.85
CA GLY A 95 8.34 9.08 -5.08
C GLY A 95 8.78 8.30 -3.84
N ALA A 96 9.57 8.93 -2.97
CA ALA A 96 10.09 8.29 -1.75
C ALA A 96 8.99 8.02 -0.72
N ASP A 97 8.16 9.03 -0.42
CA ASP A 97 7.00 8.86 0.45
C ASP A 97 5.78 8.38 -0.33
N ASP A 98 5.56 8.96 -1.52
CA ASP A 98 4.50 8.64 -2.49
C ASP A 98 5.09 7.94 -3.74
N ASN A 99 5.22 6.61 -3.76
CA ASN A 99 4.76 5.70 -2.72
C ASN A 99 5.73 4.55 -2.40
N ALA A 100 7.04 4.79 -2.57
CA ALA A 100 8.07 3.80 -2.21
C ALA A 100 8.00 3.40 -0.72
N SER A 101 7.58 4.32 0.16
CA SER A 101 7.40 4.05 1.58
C SER A 101 6.35 2.97 1.85
N ALA A 102 5.20 3.01 1.16
CA ALA A 102 4.15 2.00 1.30
C ALA A 102 4.56 0.66 0.69
N VAL A 103 5.23 0.69 -0.47
CA VAL A 103 5.79 -0.53 -1.08
C VAL A 103 6.80 -1.18 -0.15
N ALA A 104 7.67 -0.40 0.51
CA ALA A 104 8.61 -0.90 1.50
C ALA A 104 7.91 -1.58 2.68
N VAL A 105 6.85 -0.97 3.23
CA VAL A 105 6.05 -1.58 4.30
C VAL A 105 5.37 -2.86 3.82
N MET A 106 4.80 -2.88 2.62
CA MET A 106 4.17 -4.08 2.04
C MET A 106 5.17 -5.24 1.90
N LEU A 107 6.36 -4.97 1.35
CA LEU A 107 7.43 -5.96 1.21
C LEU A 107 7.84 -6.50 2.58
N GLU A 108 8.09 -5.62 3.55
CA GLU A 108 8.53 -6.03 4.89
C GLU A 108 7.44 -6.80 5.65
N VAL A 109 6.18 -6.39 5.54
CA VAL A 109 5.04 -7.14 6.12
C VAL A 109 4.94 -8.51 5.46
N SER A 110 5.08 -8.61 4.13
CA SER A 110 5.03 -9.90 3.43
C SER A 110 6.19 -10.82 3.84
N ARG A 111 7.38 -10.27 4.14
CA ARG A 111 8.53 -11.00 4.67
C ARG A 111 8.29 -11.53 6.08
N LEU A 112 7.79 -10.68 6.97
CA LEU A 112 7.52 -11.03 8.37
C LEU A 112 6.42 -12.08 8.46
N LEU A 113 5.32 -11.88 7.72
CA LEU A 113 4.17 -12.78 7.74
C LEU A 113 4.43 -14.10 7.00
N ARG A 114 5.49 -14.21 6.20
CA ARG A 114 5.87 -15.48 5.57
C ARG A 114 6.05 -16.62 6.58
N LYS A 115 6.47 -16.30 7.81
CA LYS A 115 6.64 -17.25 8.92
C LYS A 115 5.35 -17.51 9.72
N HIS A 116 4.25 -16.86 9.36
CA HIS A 116 2.99 -16.88 10.10
C HIS A 116 1.80 -17.28 9.21
N THR A 117 1.19 -18.43 9.47
CA THR A 117 -0.03 -18.83 8.73
C THR A 117 -1.28 -18.24 9.38
N GLY A 118 -1.81 -17.17 8.78
CA GLY A 118 -3.09 -16.59 9.16
C GLY A 118 -4.27 -17.55 8.99
N LYS A 119 -5.44 -17.19 9.53
CA LYS A 119 -6.68 -17.94 9.28
C LYS A 119 -7.16 -17.79 7.84
N ARG A 120 -6.87 -16.66 7.21
CA ARG A 120 -7.31 -16.22 5.88
C ARG A 120 -6.10 -16.10 4.96
N THR A 121 -6.36 -16.11 3.66
CA THR A 121 -5.31 -15.85 2.67
C THR A 121 -4.92 -14.38 2.72
N ALA A 122 -3.62 -14.11 2.82
CA ALA A 122 -3.07 -12.78 2.67
C ALA A 122 -2.65 -12.60 1.22
N ARG A 123 -3.20 -11.61 0.53
CA ARG A 123 -2.80 -11.22 -0.83
C ARG A 123 -2.07 -9.89 -0.75
N TYR A 124 -0.87 -9.83 -1.31
CA TYR A 124 -0.10 -8.61 -1.43
C TYR A 124 -0.16 -8.15 -2.88
N VAL A 125 -0.50 -6.88 -3.12
CA VAL A 125 -0.66 -6.35 -4.48
C VAL A 125 0.10 -5.04 -4.64
N ALA A 126 1.10 -5.04 -5.51
CA ALA A 126 1.76 -3.84 -5.98
C ALA A 126 0.98 -3.32 -7.20
N PHE A 127 0.26 -2.21 -7.04
CA PHE A 127 -0.56 -1.63 -8.11
C PHE A 127 0.27 -0.75 -9.04
N ALA A 128 -0.03 -0.83 -10.33
CA ALA A 128 0.45 0.12 -11.32
C ALA A 128 -0.57 1.24 -11.56
N CYS A 129 -0.09 2.36 -12.12
CA CYS A 129 -0.92 3.41 -12.71
C CYS A 129 -1.92 4.03 -11.72
N GLU A 130 -1.49 4.34 -10.50
CA GLU A 130 -2.26 5.20 -9.61
C GLU A 130 -2.18 6.65 -10.10
N GLU A 131 -0.99 7.07 -10.53
CA GLU A 131 -0.64 8.46 -10.76
C GLU A 131 -1.14 9.01 -12.10
N PRO A 132 -1.23 10.34 -12.28
CA PRO A 132 -1.53 10.94 -13.59
C PRO A 132 -0.56 10.45 -14.68
N PRO A 133 -1.05 10.13 -15.89
CA PRO A 133 -2.39 10.43 -16.45
C PRO A 133 -3.47 9.38 -16.18
N TYR A 134 -3.20 8.32 -15.42
CA TYR A 134 -4.12 7.20 -15.20
C TYR A 134 -5.03 7.41 -13.98
N PHE A 135 -4.70 8.38 -13.12
CA PHE A 135 -5.49 8.76 -11.96
C PHE A 135 -6.95 9.10 -12.31
N ASN A 136 -7.88 8.54 -11.53
CA ASN A 136 -9.33 8.75 -11.67
C ASN A 136 -9.96 8.32 -13.02
N VAL A 137 -9.29 7.46 -13.80
CA VAL A 137 -9.87 6.86 -15.01
C VAL A 137 -9.81 5.34 -14.95
N ASP A 138 -10.54 4.67 -15.85
CA ASP A 138 -10.74 3.20 -15.83
C ASP A 138 -9.46 2.35 -16.05
N ALA A 139 -8.32 3.03 -16.20
CA ALA A 139 -6.99 2.48 -16.45
C ALA A 139 -6.14 2.31 -15.18
N MET A 140 -6.66 2.63 -13.98
CA MET A 140 -5.92 2.41 -12.74
C MET A 140 -5.75 0.91 -12.44
N GLY A 141 -4.57 0.50 -11.98
CA GLY A 141 -4.29 -0.89 -11.64
C GLY A 141 -5.19 -1.45 -10.56
N SER A 142 -5.56 -0.65 -9.56
CA SER A 142 -6.50 -1.03 -8.51
C SER A 142 -7.91 -1.34 -9.05
N GLN A 143 -8.39 -0.56 -10.01
CA GLN A 143 -9.69 -0.78 -10.66
C GLN A 143 -9.64 -2.01 -11.57
N HIS A 144 -8.54 -2.21 -12.29
CA HIS A 144 -8.30 -3.44 -13.04
C HIS A 144 -8.36 -4.67 -12.11
N HIS A 145 -7.61 -4.65 -11.01
CA HIS A 145 -7.55 -5.75 -10.05
C HIS A 145 -8.93 -6.03 -9.43
N ALA A 146 -9.69 -5.00 -9.09
CA ALA A 146 -11.03 -5.15 -8.55
C ALA A 146 -11.97 -5.85 -9.55
N ARG A 147 -11.90 -5.48 -10.84
CA ARG A 147 -12.68 -6.16 -11.90
C ARG A 147 -12.26 -7.60 -12.08
N GLN A 148 -10.96 -7.89 -12.12
CA GLN A 148 -10.47 -9.26 -12.28
C GLN A 148 -10.82 -10.12 -11.08
N SER A 149 -10.69 -9.59 -9.86
CA SER A 149 -11.08 -10.28 -8.63
C SER A 149 -12.57 -10.61 -8.63
N ARG A 150 -13.42 -9.68 -9.07
CA ARG A 150 -14.85 -9.94 -9.26
C ARG A 150 -15.11 -11.02 -10.31
N LYS A 151 -14.38 -11.02 -11.44
CA LYS A 151 -14.51 -12.05 -12.49
C LYS A 151 -14.08 -13.44 -12.01
N ARG A 152 -13.02 -13.52 -11.20
CA ARG A 152 -12.55 -14.77 -10.56
C ARG A 152 -13.49 -15.28 -9.47
N GLY A 153 -14.33 -14.40 -8.93
CA GLY A 153 -15.18 -14.72 -7.78
C GLY A 153 -14.41 -14.73 -6.46
N ASP A 154 -13.34 -13.93 -6.36
CA ASP A 154 -12.51 -13.81 -5.16
C ASP A 154 -13.34 -13.27 -3.98
N ASP A 155 -13.30 -13.97 -2.83
CA ASP A 155 -13.97 -13.54 -1.60
C ASP A 155 -13.06 -12.61 -0.78
N ILE A 156 -12.93 -11.36 -1.25
CA ILE A 156 -12.14 -10.32 -0.58
C ILE A 156 -12.94 -9.75 0.59
N VAL A 157 -12.55 -10.11 1.81
CA VAL A 157 -13.24 -9.70 3.05
C VAL A 157 -12.68 -8.42 3.67
N GLY A 158 -11.59 -7.88 3.11
CA GLY A 158 -11.00 -6.62 3.51
C GLY A 158 -9.76 -6.28 2.70
N MET A 159 -9.51 -4.98 2.53
CA MET A 159 -8.33 -4.43 1.88
C MET A 159 -7.74 -3.33 2.77
N LEU A 160 -6.44 -3.37 2.99
CA LEU A 160 -5.66 -2.28 3.52
C LEU A 160 -4.83 -1.69 2.37
N CYS A 161 -5.15 -0.46 1.98
CA CYS A 161 -4.35 0.31 1.02
C CYS A 161 -3.37 1.17 1.82
N LEU A 162 -2.08 0.96 1.60
CA LEU A 162 -1.02 1.77 2.19
C LEU A 162 -0.73 2.96 1.28
N GLU A 163 -0.65 4.14 1.88
CA GLU A 163 -0.40 5.40 1.20
C GLU A 163 0.43 6.31 2.10
N MET A 164 1.54 6.85 1.58
CA MET A 164 2.41 7.83 2.26
C MET A 164 2.70 7.51 3.74
N VAL A 165 3.53 6.50 4.01
CA VAL A 165 3.80 5.98 5.36
C VAL A 165 5.23 6.23 5.86
N GLY A 166 6.04 7.00 5.12
CA GLY A 166 7.46 7.25 5.42
C GLY A 166 7.75 8.64 5.97
N TYR A 167 6.90 9.64 5.72
CA TYR A 167 7.09 11.02 6.18
C TYR A 167 6.33 11.32 7.48
N TYR A 168 7.02 11.90 8.45
CA TYR A 168 6.41 12.36 9.69
C TYR A 168 7.13 13.58 10.26
N SER A 169 6.45 14.33 11.13
CA SER A 169 7.01 15.47 11.84
C SER A 169 6.59 15.49 13.30
N LEU A 170 7.58 15.69 14.17
CA LEU A 170 7.38 15.82 15.62
C LEU A 170 7.07 17.26 16.04
N HIS A 171 7.16 18.22 15.11
CA HIS A 171 6.88 19.63 15.39
C HIS A 171 5.39 19.85 15.65
N LYS A 172 5.09 20.61 16.72
CA LYS A 172 3.70 20.97 17.03
C LYS A 172 3.20 21.95 15.95
N GLY A 173 2.02 21.67 15.41
CA GLY A 173 1.41 22.42 14.32
C GLY A 173 1.76 21.90 12.93
N SER A 174 2.50 20.79 12.81
CA SER A 174 2.89 20.23 11.51
C SER A 174 1.79 19.45 10.80
N GLN A 175 0.66 19.16 11.47
CA GLN A 175 -0.44 18.46 10.84
C GLN A 175 -1.31 19.44 10.07
N GLU A 176 -1.32 19.30 8.75
CA GLU A 176 -2.26 20.00 7.88
C GLU A 176 -3.54 19.16 7.73
N ILE A 177 -4.70 19.82 7.80
CA ILE A 177 -6.01 19.16 7.65
C ILE A 177 -6.59 19.62 6.31
N PRO A 178 -6.98 18.69 5.42
CA PRO A 178 -7.57 19.05 4.13
C PRO A 178 -8.76 20.00 4.29
N PRO A 179 -8.91 21.01 3.41
CA PRO A 179 -10.02 21.97 3.49
C PRO A 179 -11.40 21.33 3.40
N ALA A 180 -11.50 20.14 2.81
CA ALA A 180 -12.73 19.36 2.69
C ALA A 180 -13.26 18.85 4.04
N ILE A 181 -12.42 18.76 5.08
CA ILE A 181 -12.84 18.29 6.41
C ILE A 181 -13.46 19.48 7.16
N PRO A 182 -14.71 19.36 7.68
CA PRO A 182 -15.36 20.43 8.41
C PRO A 182 -14.54 20.98 9.58
N LYS A 183 -14.39 22.31 9.65
CA LYS A 183 -13.56 23.01 10.67
C LYS A 183 -13.90 22.63 12.11
N PHE A 184 -15.17 22.34 12.42
CA PHE A 184 -15.58 21.96 13.76
C PHE A 184 -14.97 20.62 14.22
N LEU A 185 -14.57 19.75 13.28
CA LEU A 185 -13.90 18.48 13.55
C LEU A 185 -12.39 18.65 13.78
N HIS A 186 -11.78 19.76 13.33
CA HIS A 186 -10.32 19.96 13.39
C HIS A 186 -9.75 19.85 14.80
N ARG A 187 -10.53 20.21 15.82
CA ARG A 187 -10.12 20.11 17.24
C ARG A 187 -9.79 18.68 17.68
N PHE A 188 -10.33 17.68 16.99
CA PHE A 188 -10.11 16.28 17.33
C PHE A 188 -8.83 15.76 16.69
N PHE A 189 -8.33 16.35 15.61
CA PHE A 189 -7.12 15.86 14.95
C PHE A 189 -5.85 16.15 15.77
N PRO A 190 -4.80 15.32 15.65
CA PRO A 190 -3.50 15.58 16.27
C PRO A 190 -2.92 16.88 15.74
N LYS A 191 -2.16 17.55 16.61
CA LYS A 191 -1.42 18.75 16.22
C LYS A 191 -0.06 18.42 15.58
N ARG A 192 0.37 17.16 15.62
CA ARG A 192 1.64 16.67 15.08
C ARG A 192 1.34 15.62 14.02
N GLY A 193 2.05 15.66 12.90
CA GLY A 193 1.94 14.68 11.82
C GLY A 193 2.82 13.47 12.08
N ASN A 194 2.60 12.77 13.19
CA ASN A 194 3.40 11.61 13.61
C ASN A 194 2.51 10.40 13.93
N PHE A 195 1.48 10.21 13.12
CA PHE A 195 0.48 9.16 13.29
C PHE A 195 0.15 8.47 11.98
N LEU A 196 -0.46 7.30 12.08
CA LEU A 196 -1.13 6.64 10.96
C LEU A 196 -2.64 6.90 11.04
N ALA A 197 -3.26 7.11 9.89
CA ALA A 197 -4.70 7.21 9.77
C ALA A 197 -5.26 6.00 9.02
N ALA A 198 -6.42 5.51 9.44
CA ALA A 198 -7.21 4.55 8.67
C ALA A 198 -8.42 5.26 8.09
N VAL A 199 -8.49 5.33 6.76
CA VAL A 199 -9.56 6.03 6.05
C VAL A 199 -10.40 5.03 5.29
N GLY A 200 -11.73 5.14 5.41
CA GLY A 200 -12.64 4.26 4.67
C GLY A 200 -14.07 4.77 4.67
N ASN A 201 -14.89 4.20 3.79
CA ASN A 201 -16.32 4.47 3.74
C ASN A 201 -17.07 3.77 4.90
N MET A 202 -18.37 4.06 5.03
CA MET A 202 -19.21 3.51 6.11
C MET A 202 -19.22 1.96 6.15
N PRO A 203 -19.32 1.24 5.02
CA PRO A 203 -19.16 -0.23 5.01
C PRO A 203 -17.86 -0.73 5.64
N SER A 204 -16.76 0.01 5.49
CA SER A 204 -15.44 -0.34 6.05
C SER A 204 -15.28 -0.03 7.54
N TRP A 205 -16.32 0.47 8.24
CA TRP A 205 -16.22 0.86 9.65
C TRP A 205 -15.70 -0.25 10.56
N LYS A 206 -16.18 -1.49 10.38
CA LYS A 206 -15.75 -2.64 11.18
C LYS A 206 -14.27 -2.95 10.98
N LEU A 207 -13.79 -2.87 9.74
CA LEU A 207 -12.38 -3.09 9.40
C LEU A 207 -11.51 -1.99 10.03
N ASN A 208 -11.91 -0.73 9.90
CA ASN A 208 -11.22 0.41 10.51
C ASN A 208 -11.17 0.30 12.04
N TRP A 209 -12.26 -0.14 12.67
CA TRP A 209 -12.31 -0.39 14.10
C TRP A 209 -11.34 -1.50 14.52
N GLN A 210 -11.32 -2.62 13.79
CA GLN A 210 -10.39 -3.72 14.04
C GLN A 210 -8.93 -3.29 13.88
N PHE A 211 -8.62 -2.49 12.84
CA PHE A 211 -7.30 -1.91 12.65
C PHE A 211 -6.88 -1.09 13.87
N ARG A 212 -7.73 -0.15 14.31
CA ARG A 212 -7.46 0.70 15.48
C ARG A 212 -7.15 -0.12 16.75
N GLN A 213 -7.90 -1.19 17.00
CA GLN A 213 -7.73 -2.01 18.22
C GLN A 213 -6.40 -2.77 18.25
N GLN A 214 -5.81 -3.07 17.10
CA GLN A 214 -4.55 -3.83 16.98
C GLN A 214 -3.30 -2.96 17.15
N PHE A 215 -3.41 -1.63 17.10
CA PHE A 215 -2.30 -0.70 17.29
C PHE A 215 -2.48 0.22 18.53
N PRO A 216 -2.57 -0.33 19.76
CA PRO A 216 -2.85 0.48 20.95
C PRO A 216 -1.67 1.38 21.40
N VAL A 217 -0.45 1.22 20.86
CA VAL A 217 0.79 1.75 21.46
C VAL A 217 1.46 2.89 20.68
N ALA A 218 0.93 3.33 19.52
CA ALA A 218 1.42 4.58 18.91
C ALA A 218 0.54 5.75 19.38
N PRO A 219 1.12 6.83 19.93
CA PRO A 219 0.34 7.98 20.34
C PRO A 219 -0.30 8.60 19.08
N CYS A 220 -1.63 8.44 18.97
CA CYS A 220 -2.54 9.20 18.10
C CYS A 220 -2.99 8.60 16.74
N TYR A 221 -3.52 7.38 16.67
CA TYR A 221 -4.28 6.93 15.49
C TYR A 221 -5.62 7.66 15.32
N TRP A 222 -5.98 8.01 14.08
CA TRP A 222 -7.30 8.53 13.73
C TRP A 222 -7.94 7.69 12.63
N VAL A 223 -9.20 7.32 12.86
CA VAL A 223 -10.05 6.79 11.80
C VAL A 223 -10.78 7.98 11.21
N VAL A 224 -10.43 8.39 10.00
CA VAL A 224 -11.21 9.41 9.28
C VAL A 224 -12.09 8.66 8.29
N SER A 225 -13.39 8.58 8.56
CA SER A 225 -14.32 8.04 7.57
C SER A 225 -14.59 9.10 6.50
N VAL A 226 -13.68 9.26 5.54
CA VAL A 226 -13.93 10.08 4.35
C VAL A 226 -14.58 9.16 3.32
N GLY A 227 -15.60 9.66 2.60
CA GLY A 227 -16.23 8.95 1.51
C GLY A 227 -15.29 8.75 0.32
N CYS A 228 -14.25 7.92 0.48
CA CYS A 228 -13.47 7.39 -0.62
C CYS A 228 -14.23 6.21 -1.21
N ARG A 229 -14.56 6.31 -2.50
CA ARG A 229 -14.81 5.12 -3.33
C ARG A 229 -13.45 4.50 -3.63
N CYS A 230 -12.93 3.75 -2.67
CA CYS A 230 -11.98 2.69 -2.99
C CYS A 230 -12.79 1.40 -3.05
N ILE A 231 -12.78 0.79 -4.24
CA ILE A 231 -13.60 -0.33 -4.73
C ILE A 231 -15.01 0.07 -5.20
#